data_AF-A0A0G0B9C2-F1
#
_entry.id   AF-A0A0G0B9C2-F1
#
_cell.length_a   1.000
_cell.length_b   1.000
_cell.length_c   1.000
_cell.angle_alpha   90.00
_cell.angle_beta   90.00
_cell.angle_gamma   90.00
#
_symmetry.space_group_name_H-M   'P 1'
#
loop_
_entity.id
_entity.type
_entity.pdbx_description
1 polymer ?
#
loop_
_entity_poly.entity_id
_entity_poly.type
_entity_poly.pdbx_seq_one_letter_code
_entity_poly.pdbx_strand_id
1 'polypeptide(L)'
;MEYVLFSITSAFFFALTFLLRKLATKSISLQSALFYEALIEFIILAIIFFIFSPDLKKEIDFKSKGFLLASFAGVAVTLGVALNYFAVKSGLLSKVVAITSPSQIIFGALLGILLLGDTLTFRQIVGFIFGIIGVILTVV
;
A
#
# COMPACT_ATOMS: atom_id res chain seq x y z
N MET A 1 -0.98 -21.53 -0.67
CA MET A 1 -0.46 -20.92 0.57
C MET A 1 0.62 -19.87 0.33
N GLU A 2 1.31 -19.88 -0.81
CA GLU A 2 2.40 -18.91 -1.11
C GLU A 2 2.00 -17.44 -0.96
N TYR A 3 0.77 -17.08 -1.37
CA TYR A 3 0.27 -15.70 -1.20
C TYR A 3 0.25 -15.25 0.27
N VAL A 4 0.06 -16.16 1.23
CA VAL A 4 0.04 -15.82 2.66
C VAL A 4 1.42 -15.33 3.11
N LEU A 5 2.49 -16.01 2.70
CA LEU A 5 3.86 -15.61 3.02
C LEU A 5 4.20 -14.26 2.40
N PHE A 6 3.84 -14.06 1.12
CA PHE A 6 4.05 -12.77 0.45
C PHE A 6 3.24 -11.65 1.10
N SER A 7 2.00 -11.88 1.51
CA SER A 7 1.16 -10.90 2.19
C SER A 7 1.72 -10.52 3.57
N ILE A 8 2.17 -11.49 4.38
CA ILE A 8 2.77 -11.21 5.70
C ILE A 8 4.07 -10.42 5.55
N THR A 9 4.94 -10.85 4.63
CA THR A 9 6.20 -10.16 4.35
C THR A 9 5.95 -8.74 3.85
N SER A 10 4.97 -8.56 2.96
CA SER A 10 4.56 -7.24 2.47
C SER A 10 4.05 -6.35 3.62
N ALA A 11 3.20 -6.88 4.50
CA ALA A 11 2.68 -6.13 5.65
C ALA A 11 3.81 -5.63 6.58
N PHE A 12 4.86 -6.42 6.79
CA PHE A 12 6.04 -6.00 7.53
C PHE A 12 6.73 -4.79 6.88
N PHE A 13 6.99 -4.84 5.57
CA PHE A 13 7.61 -3.73 4.86
C PHE A 13 6.73 -2.47 4.85
N PHE A 14 5.42 -2.61 4.67
CA PHE A 14 4.49 -1.48 4.79
C PHE A 14 4.53 -0.85 6.18
N ALA A 15 4.55 -1.64 7.26
CA ALA A 15 4.69 -1.10 8.62
C ALA A 15 6.04 -0.38 8.81
N LEU A 16 7.12 -0.92 8.26
CA LEU A 16 8.44 -0.29 8.27
C LEU A 16 8.42 1.06 7.54
N THR A 17 7.70 1.17 6.40
CA THR A 17 7.57 2.47 5.71
C THR A 17 6.96 3.54 6.61
N PHE A 18 5.95 3.22 7.44
CA PHE A 18 5.31 4.24 8.28
C PHE A 18 6.27 4.76 9.35
N LEU A 19 7.09 3.88 9.93
CA LEU A 19 8.15 4.24 10.86
C LEU A 19 9.18 5.15 10.19
N LEU A 20 9.70 4.74 9.02
CA LEU A 20 10.73 5.49 8.29
C LEU A 20 10.21 6.87 7.84
N ARG A 21 8.97 6.96 7.34
CA ARG A 21 8.33 8.24 6.99
C ARG A 21 8.17 9.15 8.21
N LYS A 22 7.78 8.60 9.37
CA LYS A 22 7.72 9.37 10.63
C LYS A 22 9.08 9.91 11.04
N LEU A 23 10.15 9.13 10.86
CA LEU A 23 11.52 9.56 11.19
C LEU A 23 12.03 10.60 10.18
N ALA A 24 11.85 10.38 8.88
CA ALA A 24 12.29 11.29 7.82
C ALA A 24 11.64 12.68 7.96
N THR A 25 10.33 12.74 8.24
CA THR A 25 9.62 14.01 8.40
C THR A 25 10.02 14.82 9.64
N LYS A 26 10.87 14.28 10.52
CA LYS A 26 11.49 15.05 11.62
C LYS A 26 12.73 15.81 11.18
N SER A 27 13.45 15.33 10.17
CA SER A 27 14.74 15.88 9.74
C SER A 27 14.69 16.62 8.41
N ILE A 28 13.72 16.31 7.55
CA ILE A 28 13.58 16.92 6.23
C ILE A 28 12.14 17.34 5.93
N SER A 29 12.00 18.22 4.93
CA SER A 29 10.69 18.65 4.45
C SER A 29 9.89 17.48 3.88
N LEU A 30 8.55 17.61 3.85
CA LEU A 30 7.67 16.61 3.24
C LEU A 30 8.00 16.42 1.75
N GLN A 31 8.25 17.53 1.05
CA GLN A 31 8.58 17.53 -0.38
C GLN A 31 9.89 16.79 -0.63
N SER A 32 10.91 17.01 0.20
CA SER A 32 12.19 16.29 0.12
C SER A 32 12.01 14.79 0.39
N ALA A 33 11.24 14.42 1.42
CA ALA A 33 11.01 13.02 1.76
C ALA A 33 10.30 12.27 0.63
N LEU A 34 9.24 12.86 0.07
CA LEU A 34 8.53 12.32 -1.09
C LEU A 34 9.43 12.17 -2.31
N PHE A 35 10.26 13.17 -2.60
CA PHE A 35 11.20 13.11 -3.71
C PHE A 35 12.20 11.95 -3.57
N TYR A 36 12.83 11.81 -2.39
CA TYR A 36 13.79 10.73 -2.17
C TYR A 36 13.14 9.35 -2.18
N GLU A 37 11.95 9.21 -1.58
CA GLU A 37 11.21 7.94 -1.60
C GLU A 37 10.89 7.51 -3.04
N ALA A 38 10.31 8.41 -3.84
CA ALA A 38 9.96 8.13 -5.23
C ALA A 38 11.20 7.84 -6.10
N LEU A 39 12.29 8.57 -5.90
CA LEU A 39 13.54 8.37 -6.65
C LEU A 39 14.14 6.99 -6.37
N ILE A 40 14.21 6.59 -5.09
CA ILE A 40 14.77 5.30 -4.71
C ILE A 40 13.86 4.15 -5.16
N GLU A 41 12.53 4.30 -5.03
CA GLU A 41 11.57 3.31 -5.53
C GLU A 41 11.72 3.11 -7.04
N PHE A 42 11.81 4.20 -7.81
CA PHE A 42 12.04 4.13 -9.26
C PHE A 42 13.33 3.37 -9.61
N ILE A 43 14.43 3.66 -8.92
CA ILE A 43 15.72 2.97 -9.16
C ILE A 43 15.61 1.47 -8.86
N ILE A 44 15.02 1.09 -7.73
CA ILE A 44 14.88 -0.32 -7.34
C ILE A 44 13.96 -1.07 -8.31
N LEU A 45 12.82 -0.49 -8.67
CA LEU A 45 11.89 -1.10 -9.62
C LEU A 45 12.49 -1.22 -11.02
N ALA A 46 13.27 -0.22 -11.46
CA ALA A 46 14.00 -0.30 -12.72
C ALA A 46 15.03 -1.44 -12.71
N ILE A 47 15.79 -1.61 -11.62
CA ILE A 47 16.74 -2.73 -11.47
C ILE A 47 16.00 -4.08 -11.54
N ILE A 48 14.89 -4.23 -10.82
CA ILE A 48 14.06 -5.44 -10.87
C ILE A 48 13.61 -5.70 -12.30
N PHE A 49 13.08 -4.69 -12.99
CA PHE A 49 12.65 -4.81 -14.37
C PHE A 49 13.77 -5.28 -15.30
N PHE A 50 14.97 -4.70 -15.23
CA PHE A 50 16.09 -5.12 -16.09
C PHE A 50 16.62 -6.53 -15.76
N ILE A 51 16.55 -6.97 -14.50
CA ILE A 51 16.98 -8.32 -14.10
C ILE A 51 16.03 -9.39 -14.64
N PHE A 52 14.72 -9.14 -14.57
CA PHE A 52 13.71 -10.14 -14.93
C PHE A 52 13.21 -10.03 -16.38
N SER A 53 13.44 -8.91 -17.07
CA SER A 53 13.01 -8.65 -18.44
C SER A 53 14.18 -8.21 -19.33
N PRO A 54 15.12 -9.12 -19.67
CA PRO A 54 16.29 -8.78 -20.49
C PRO A 54 15.93 -8.31 -21.92
N ASP A 55 14.80 -8.78 -22.46
CA ASP A 55 14.29 -8.43 -23.80
C ASP A 55 13.20 -7.32 -23.72
N LEU A 56 13.64 -6.08 -23.44
CA LEU A 56 12.77 -4.90 -23.23
C LEU A 56 11.66 -4.68 -24.27
N LYS A 57 11.94 -4.98 -25.54
CA LYS A 57 11.02 -4.73 -26.66
C LYS A 57 9.84 -5.72 -26.74
N LYS A 58 9.94 -6.88 -26.09
CA LYS A 58 8.88 -7.91 -26.10
C LYS A 58 7.98 -7.84 -24.87
N GLU A 59 8.48 -7.26 -23.78
CA GLU A 59 7.86 -7.35 -22.46
C GLU A 59 6.91 -6.17 -22.15
N ILE A 60 7.14 -4.99 -22.75
CA ILE A 60 6.29 -3.82 -22.47
C ILE A 60 5.11 -3.74 -23.45
N ASP A 61 3.92 -4.10 -22.96
CA ASP A 61 2.68 -3.97 -23.70
C ASP A 61 1.92 -2.68 -23.34
N PHE A 62 1.92 -1.72 -24.26
CA PHE A 62 1.17 -0.47 -24.14
C PHE A 62 -0.26 -0.54 -24.70
N LYS A 63 -0.65 -1.64 -25.35
CA LYS A 63 -1.95 -1.78 -26.03
C LYS A 63 -2.99 -2.49 -25.16
N SER A 64 -2.58 -3.29 -24.19
CA SER A 64 -3.53 -3.93 -23.28
C SER A 64 -4.23 -2.92 -22.36
N LYS A 65 -5.44 -3.27 -21.92
CA LYS A 65 -6.12 -2.57 -20.81
C LYS A 65 -5.29 -2.60 -19.52
N GLY A 66 -4.37 -3.56 -19.38
CA GLY A 66 -3.46 -3.67 -18.25
C GLY A 66 -2.57 -2.45 -18.09
N PHE A 67 -2.13 -1.83 -19.20
CA PHE A 67 -1.36 -0.57 -19.15
C PHE A 67 -2.12 0.54 -18.42
N LEU A 68 -3.40 0.73 -18.76
CA LEU A 68 -4.24 1.77 -18.17
C LEU A 68 -4.57 1.47 -16.70
N LEU A 69 -4.85 0.21 -16.36
CA LEU A 69 -5.08 -0.21 -14.98
C LEU A 69 -3.83 -0.05 -14.11
N ALA A 70 -2.65 -0.44 -14.62
CA ALA A 70 -1.38 -0.24 -13.94
C ALA A 70 -1.04 1.26 -13.77
N SER A 71 -1.36 2.08 -14.76
CA SER A 71 -1.21 3.54 -14.67
C SER A 71 -2.08 4.13 -13.56
N PHE A 72 -3.35 3.71 -13.47
CA PHE A 72 -4.23 4.12 -12.37
C PHE A 72 -3.77 3.60 -11.02
N ALA A 73 -3.20 2.39 -10.96
CA ALA A 73 -2.58 1.88 -9.74
C ALA A 73 -1.42 2.79 -9.28
N GLY A 74 -0.57 3.25 -10.21
CA GLY A 74 0.49 4.22 -9.91
C GLY A 74 -0.03 5.54 -9.33
N VAL A 75 -1.13 6.07 -9.88
CA VAL A 75 -1.80 7.26 -9.34
C VAL A 75 -2.33 7.01 -7.92
N ALA A 76 -3.00 5.88 -7.70
CA ALA A 76 -3.54 5.51 -6.40
C ALA A 76 -2.45 5.35 -5.33
N VAL A 77 -1.33 4.71 -5.69
CA VAL A 77 -0.16 4.57 -4.81
C VAL A 77 0.39 5.96 -4.46
N THR A 78 0.62 6.82 -5.45
CA THR A 78 1.18 8.16 -5.22
C THR A 78 0.31 9.00 -4.27
N LEU A 79 -1.02 9.01 -4.49
CA LEU A 79 -1.96 9.69 -3.59
C LEU A 79 -1.96 9.09 -2.19
N GLY A 80 -1.94 7.75 -2.09
CA GLY A 80 -1.86 7.04 -0.82
C GLY A 80 -0.60 7.35 -0.03
N VAL A 81 0.56 7.41 -0.70
CA VAL A 81 1.86 7.80 -0.11
C VAL A 81 1.79 9.22 0.44
N ALA A 82 1.31 10.17 -0.36
CA ALA A 82 1.19 11.57 0.05
C ALA A 82 0.30 11.72 1.30
N LEU A 83 -0.89 11.11 1.30
CA LEU A 83 -1.82 11.12 2.43
C LEU A 83 -1.23 10.41 3.66
N ASN A 84 -0.51 9.30 3.47
CA ASN A 84 0.14 8.60 4.57
C ASN A 84 1.22 9.46 5.23
N TYR A 85 2.02 10.20 4.45
CA TYR A 85 2.97 11.15 5.00
C TYR A 85 2.30 12.21 5.89
N PHE A 86 1.18 12.78 5.45
CA PHE A 86 0.42 13.73 6.27
C PHE A 86 -0.10 13.08 7.56
N ALA A 87 -0.60 11.85 7.48
CA ALA A 87 -1.09 11.10 8.64
C ALA A 87 0.04 10.77 9.64
N VAL A 88 1.15 10.17 9.21
CA VAL A 88 2.25 9.83 10.11
C VAL A 88 2.90 11.08 10.68
N LYS A 89 3.01 12.18 9.91
CA LYS A 89 3.55 13.44 10.42
C LYS A 89 2.68 14.00 11.56
N SER A 90 1.37 14.00 11.38
CA SER A 90 0.40 14.62 12.32
C SER A 90 0.04 13.76 13.53
N GLY A 91 0.10 12.43 13.43
CA GLY A 91 -0.37 11.52 14.48
C GLY A 91 0.72 10.73 15.22
N LEU A 92 0.32 10.03 16.28
CA LEU A 92 1.12 8.96 16.87
C LEU A 92 1.20 7.77 15.90
N LEU A 93 2.40 7.24 15.68
CA LEU A 93 2.63 6.14 14.73
C LEU A 93 1.70 4.95 15.01
N SER A 94 1.56 4.55 16.28
CA SER A 94 0.69 3.45 16.70
C SER A 94 -0.77 3.66 16.29
N LYS A 95 -1.31 4.87 16.47
CA LYS A 95 -2.69 5.19 16.07
C LYS A 95 -2.85 5.22 14.55
N VAL A 96 -1.88 5.78 13.82
CA VAL A 96 -1.95 5.85 12.35
C VAL A 96 -1.91 4.45 11.74
N VAL A 97 -0.99 3.59 12.17
CA VAL A 97 -0.92 2.18 11.71
C VAL A 97 -2.23 1.46 12.03
N ALA A 98 -2.76 1.63 13.24
CA ALA A 98 -3.97 0.97 13.67
C ALA A 98 -5.22 1.40 12.89
N ILE A 99 -5.24 2.61 12.33
CA ILE A 99 -6.31 3.06 11.42
C ILE A 99 -6.05 2.56 10.01
N THR A 100 -4.89 2.86 9.44
CA THR A 100 -4.64 2.68 8.00
C THR A 100 -4.63 1.21 7.59
N SER A 101 -3.90 0.34 8.31
CA SER A 101 -3.71 -1.05 7.85
C SER A 101 -5.00 -1.88 7.92
N PRO A 102 -5.80 -1.84 9.00
CA PRO A 102 -7.08 -2.54 9.02
C PRO A 102 -8.11 -1.92 8.06
N SER A 103 -8.06 -0.61 7.82
CA SER A 103 -8.94 0.03 6.82
C SER A 103 -8.66 -0.50 5.40
N GLN A 104 -7.41 -0.84 5.07
CA GLN A 104 -7.09 -1.48 3.79
C GLN A 104 -7.77 -2.84 3.63
N ILE A 105 -7.96 -3.60 4.72
CA ILE A 105 -8.70 -4.87 4.69
C ILE A 105 -10.16 -4.61 4.29
N ILE A 106 -10.80 -3.61 4.91
CA ILE A 106 -12.20 -3.26 4.66
C ILE A 106 -12.37 -2.76 3.22
N PHE A 107 -11.55 -1.80 2.78
CA PHE A 107 -11.62 -1.27 1.43
C PHE A 107 -11.28 -2.32 0.37
N GLY A 108 -10.29 -3.18 0.63
CA GLY A 108 -9.94 -4.28 -0.28
C GLY A 108 -11.10 -5.26 -0.46
N ALA A 109 -11.76 -5.65 0.62
CA ALA A 109 -12.95 -6.50 0.55
C ALA A 109 -14.11 -5.83 -0.18
N LEU A 110 -14.39 -4.56 0.11
CA LEU A 110 -15.45 -3.80 -0.57
C LEU A 110 -15.20 -3.70 -2.08
N LEU A 111 -13.97 -3.36 -2.48
CA LEU A 111 -13.60 -3.29 -3.89
C LEU A 111 -13.68 -4.67 -4.57
N GLY A 112 -13.27 -5.74 -3.89
CA GLY A 112 -13.41 -7.11 -4.39
C GLY A 112 -14.88 -7.47 -4.64
N ILE A 113 -15.78 -7.18 -3.70
CA ILE A 113 -17.21 -7.44 -3.86
C ILE A 113 -17.79 -6.61 -5.00
N LEU A 114 -17.52 -5.30 -5.03
CA LEU A 114 -18.17 -4.36 -5.94
C LEU A 114 -17.64 -4.45 -7.38
N LEU A 115 -16.34 -4.71 -7.56
CA LEU A 115 -15.69 -4.64 -8.87
C LEU A 115 -15.31 -6.01 -9.42
N LEU A 116 -15.04 -7.00 -8.56
CA LEU A 116 -14.63 -8.35 -8.96
C LEU A 116 -15.75 -9.38 -8.76
N GLY A 117 -16.80 -9.05 -8.01
CA GLY A 117 -17.91 -9.96 -7.72
C GLY A 117 -17.59 -10.97 -6.61
N ASP A 118 -16.60 -10.68 -5.75
CA ASP A 118 -16.27 -11.55 -4.62
C ASP A 118 -17.47 -11.72 -3.69
N THR A 119 -17.66 -12.95 -3.20
CA THR A 119 -18.66 -13.24 -2.18
C THR A 119 -17.98 -13.43 -0.83
N LEU A 120 -18.54 -12.81 0.21
CA LEU A 120 -18.04 -12.96 1.56
C LEU A 120 -18.79 -14.09 2.29
N THR A 121 -18.02 -14.98 2.88
CA THR A 121 -18.55 -15.93 3.86
C THR A 121 -18.92 -15.21 5.16
N PHE A 122 -19.85 -15.78 5.92
CA PHE A 122 -20.21 -15.27 7.24
C PHE A 122 -18.99 -15.11 8.17
N ARG A 123 -18.02 -16.03 8.09
CA ARG A 123 -16.77 -15.98 8.86
C ARG A 123 -15.92 -14.75 8.51
N GLN A 124 -15.84 -14.37 7.24
CA GLN A 124 -15.10 -13.18 6.80
C GLN A 124 -15.78 -11.89 7.27
N ILE A 125 -17.11 -11.83 7.22
CA ILE A 125 -17.88 -10.67 7.72
C ILE A 125 -17.61 -10.46 9.21
N VAL A 126 -17.71 -11.52 10.02
CA VAL A 126 -17.37 -11.47 11.45
C VAL A 126 -15.92 -11.02 11.66
N GLY A 127 -14.98 -11.50 10.83
CA GLY A 127 -13.59 -11.04 10.84
C GLY A 127 -13.44 -9.54 10.60
N PHE A 128 -14.17 -8.97 9.63
CA PHE A 128 -14.14 -7.53 9.35
C PHE A 128 -14.74 -6.72 10.50
N ILE A 129 -15.82 -7.18 11.13
CA ILE A 129 -16.39 -6.53 12.32
C ILE A 129 -15.37 -6.48 13.45
N PHE A 130 -14.68 -7.59 13.74
CA PHE A 130 -13.61 -7.60 14.74
C PHE A 130 -12.45 -6.69 14.35
N GLY A 131 -12.10 -6.61 13.06
CA GLY A 131 -11.13 -5.64 12.55
C GLY A 131 -11.52 -4.20 12.88
N ILE A 132 -12.76 -3.82 12.59
CA ILE A 132 -13.32 -2.49 12.89
C ILE A 132 -13.27 -2.20 14.40
N ILE A 133 -13.70 -3.15 15.23
CA ILE A 133 -13.65 -3.02 16.69
C ILE A 133 -12.20 -2.81 17.14
N GLY A 134 -11.25 -3.57 16.60
CA GLY A 134 -9.82 -3.42 16.87
C GLY A 134 -9.29 -2.02 16.54
N VAL A 135 -9.71 -1.43 15.41
CA VAL A 135 -9.37 -0.04 15.08
C VAL A 135 -9.91 0.92 16.13
N ILE A 136 -11.19 0.80 16.50
CA ILE A 136 -11.81 1.72 17.47
C ILE A 136 -11.08 1.66 18.82
N LEU A 137 -10.83 0.45 19.32
CA LEU A 137 -10.19 0.25 20.63
C LEU A 137 -8.73 0.71 20.72
N THR A 138 -8.04 0.83 19.59
CA THR A 138 -6.63 1.26 19.54
C THR A 138 -6.47 2.77 19.35
N VAL A 139 -7.54 3.45 18.92
CA VAL A 139 -7.54 4.87 18.57
C VAL A 139 -8.13 5.74 19.69
N VAL A 140 -9.22 5.28 20.29
CA VAL A 140 -9.90 5.92 21.43
C VAL A 140 -9.05 5.75 22.69
#